data_AF-W0I6G2-F1
#
_entry.id   AF-W0I6G2-F1
#
_cell.length_a   1.000
_cell.length_b   1.000
_cell.length_c   1.000
_cell.angle_alpha   90.00
_cell.angle_beta   90.00
_cell.angle_gamma   90.00
#
_symmetry.space_group_name_H-M   'P 1'
#
loop_
_entity.id
_entity.type
_entity.pdbx_description
1 polymer ?
#
loop_
_entity_poly.entity_id
_entity_poly.type
_entity_poly.pdbx_seq_one_letter_code
_entity_poly.pdbx_strand_id
1 'polypeptide(L)'
;MKKDPTPLIDVIYEELAERGIPIPNSEKFYEDMEKAFNVASKIVDKIVIMDKDSQTIETAAEIMAGHVEDPVSKLKEVGIDITPELEELKQVFAEISGKKIEPKKPSKAPNIQPELLAIAKALQFSDFSESAMRKAEDELIKLIDELTDDEANALQVFYAVKLLRLVQKRDREGIVEFSKNM
;
A
#
# COMPACT_ATOMS: atom_id res chain seq x y z
N MET A 1 -28.41 -2.71 -0.59
CA MET A 1 -29.24 -3.94 -0.43
C MET A 1 -28.74 -4.66 0.82
N LYS A 2 -29.46 -4.63 1.95
CA LYS A 2 -29.04 -5.37 3.16
C LYS A 2 -29.28 -6.87 2.94
N LYS A 3 -28.31 -7.53 2.32
CA LYS A 3 -28.25 -9.00 2.30
C LYS A 3 -27.64 -9.45 3.61
N ASP A 4 -28.21 -10.50 4.18
CA ASP A 4 -27.63 -11.22 5.31
C ASP A 4 -26.18 -11.65 4.95
N PRO A 5 -25.16 -11.20 5.69
CA PRO A 5 -23.77 -11.52 5.39
C PRO A 5 -23.38 -12.93 5.86
N THR A 6 -24.21 -13.61 6.67
CA THR A 6 -23.86 -14.91 7.27
C THR A 6 -23.34 -15.94 6.27
N PRO A 7 -23.96 -16.17 5.09
CA PRO A 7 -23.43 -17.14 4.13
C PRO A 7 -22.02 -16.84 3.62
N LEU A 8 -21.65 -15.55 3.54
CA LEU A 8 -20.30 -15.13 3.17
C LEU A 8 -19.32 -15.33 4.34
N ILE A 9 -19.76 -15.05 5.56
CA ILE A 9 -18.97 -15.27 6.78
C ILE A 9 -18.67 -16.76 6.94
N ASP A 10 -19.64 -17.63 6.70
CA ASP A 10 -19.49 -19.09 6.75
C ASP A 10 -18.39 -19.56 5.78
N VAL A 11 -18.43 -19.13 4.53
CA VAL A 11 -17.39 -19.47 3.53
C VAL A 11 -16.00 -19.00 3.96
N ILE A 12 -15.89 -17.80 4.55
CA ILE A 12 -14.61 -17.30 5.04
C ILE A 12 -14.13 -18.14 6.23
N TYR A 13 -15.02 -18.50 7.14
CA TYR A 13 -14.69 -19.34 8.30
C TYR A 13 -14.18 -20.71 7.86
N GLU A 14 -14.88 -21.35 6.91
CA GLU A 14 -14.50 -22.64 6.34
C GLU A 14 -13.13 -22.57 5.65
N GLU A 15 -12.90 -21.56 4.79
CA GLU A 15 -11.62 -21.39 4.09
C GLU A 15 -10.45 -21.16 5.06
N LEU A 16 -10.65 -20.38 6.13
CA LEU A 16 -9.63 -20.18 7.16
C LEU A 16 -9.33 -21.48 7.92
N ALA A 17 -10.36 -22.26 8.22
CA ALA A 17 -10.21 -23.56 8.88
C ALA A 17 -9.47 -24.56 7.99
N GLU A 18 -9.80 -24.63 6.69
CA GLU A 18 -9.11 -25.48 5.71
C GLU A 18 -7.62 -25.11 5.55
N ARG A 19 -7.29 -23.83 5.66
CA ARG A 19 -5.91 -23.31 5.64
C ARG A 19 -5.17 -23.49 6.97
N GLY A 20 -5.81 -24.06 7.98
CA GLY A 20 -5.22 -24.27 9.30
C GLY A 20 -4.98 -22.97 10.08
N ILE A 21 -5.70 -21.90 9.76
CA ILE A 21 -5.60 -20.62 10.48
C ILE A 21 -6.47 -20.72 11.74
N PRO A 22 -5.90 -20.63 12.95
CA PRO A 22 -6.66 -20.83 14.18
C PRO A 22 -7.62 -19.67 14.43
N ILE A 23 -8.91 -19.98 14.60
CA ILE A 23 -9.95 -19.05 15.03
C ILE A 23 -10.31 -19.37 16.49
N PRO A 24 -9.72 -18.66 17.47
CA PRO A 24 -9.84 -19.04 18.88
C PRO A 24 -11.22 -18.79 19.49
N ASN A 25 -12.05 -17.93 18.89
CA ASN A 25 -13.42 -17.68 19.32
C ASN A 25 -14.34 -17.48 18.11
N SER A 26 -15.15 -18.50 17.81
CA SER A 26 -16.08 -18.47 16.68
C SER A 26 -17.15 -17.39 16.86
N GLU A 27 -17.81 -17.30 18.01
CA GLU A 27 -18.88 -16.31 18.22
C GLU A 27 -18.37 -14.87 17.99
N LYS A 28 -17.19 -14.56 18.56
CA LYS A 28 -16.56 -13.26 18.37
C LYS A 28 -16.17 -13.01 16.91
N PHE A 29 -15.66 -14.03 16.21
CA PHE A 29 -15.34 -13.91 14.78
C PHE A 29 -16.58 -13.52 13.96
N TYR A 30 -17.72 -14.18 14.20
CA TYR A 30 -18.96 -13.87 13.49
C TYR A 30 -19.44 -12.44 13.80
N GLU A 31 -19.42 -12.03 15.07
CA GLU A 31 -19.79 -10.67 15.47
C GLU A 31 -18.89 -9.61 14.81
N ASP A 32 -17.58 -9.83 14.82
CA ASP A 32 -16.57 -8.94 14.24
C ASP A 32 -16.72 -8.83 12.71
N MET A 33 -16.96 -9.97 12.03
CA MET A 33 -17.19 -9.99 10.58
C MET A 33 -18.52 -9.32 10.22
N GLU A 34 -19.59 -9.55 10.98
CA GLU A 34 -20.89 -8.92 10.75
C GLU A 34 -20.79 -7.39 10.88
N LYS A 35 -20.07 -6.89 11.88
CA LYS A 35 -19.78 -5.44 12.01
C LYS A 35 -19.04 -4.91 10.78
N ALA A 36 -17.98 -5.58 10.34
CA ALA A 36 -17.20 -5.15 9.18
C ALA A 36 -18.03 -5.13 7.88
N PHE A 37 -18.81 -6.19 7.63
CA PHE A 37 -19.69 -6.28 6.46
C PHE A 37 -20.78 -5.20 6.47
N ASN A 38 -21.35 -4.89 7.63
CA ASN A 38 -22.35 -3.83 7.75
C ASN A 38 -21.78 -2.47 7.32
N VAL A 39 -20.56 -2.12 7.73
CA VAL A 39 -19.93 -0.85 7.32
C VAL A 39 -19.56 -0.89 5.84
N ALA A 40 -18.96 -1.97 5.36
CA ALA A 40 -18.60 -2.13 3.94
C ALA A 40 -19.83 -2.02 3.02
N SER A 41 -20.98 -2.56 3.43
CA SER A 41 -22.22 -2.45 2.65
C SER A 41 -22.68 -0.99 2.46
N LYS A 42 -22.43 -0.10 3.43
CA LYS A 42 -22.77 1.33 3.30
C LYS A 42 -21.93 2.00 2.21
N ILE A 43 -20.64 1.62 2.11
CA ILE A 43 -19.74 2.09 1.05
C ILE A 43 -20.25 1.64 -0.31
N VAL A 44 -20.56 0.34 -0.45
CA VAL A 44 -21.10 -0.21 -1.70
C VAL A 44 -22.44 0.44 -2.06
N ASP A 45 -23.35 0.62 -1.10
CA ASP A 45 -24.65 1.26 -1.34
C ASP A 45 -24.49 2.72 -1.79
N LYS A 46 -23.44 3.44 -1.35
CA LYS A 46 -23.12 4.80 -1.86
C LYS A 46 -22.56 4.81 -3.28
N ILE A 47 -21.78 3.80 -3.63
CA ILE A 47 -21.15 3.68 -4.96
C ILE A 47 -22.17 3.20 -6.00
N VAL A 48 -22.94 2.15 -5.69
CA VAL A 48 -23.82 1.41 -6.61
C VAL A 48 -25.21 2.04 -6.74
N ILE A 49 -25.39 3.32 -6.39
CA ILE A 49 -26.68 4.00 -6.56
C ILE A 49 -27.05 3.98 -8.04
N MET A 50 -28.11 3.24 -8.39
CA MET A 50 -28.56 2.95 -9.76
C MET A 50 -29.16 4.16 -10.49
N ASP A 51 -29.30 5.31 -9.83
CA ASP A 51 -29.96 6.51 -10.33
C ASP A 51 -28.98 7.68 -10.54
N LYS A 52 -27.71 7.35 -10.79
CA LYS A 52 -26.65 8.33 -11.04
C LYS A 52 -26.41 8.50 -12.53
N ASP A 53 -25.93 9.68 -12.89
CA ASP A 53 -25.57 10.02 -14.25
C ASP A 53 -24.45 9.12 -14.78
N SER A 54 -24.32 9.08 -16.11
CA SER A 54 -23.37 8.19 -16.81
C SER A 54 -21.92 8.36 -16.32
N GLN A 55 -21.50 9.59 -15.98
CA GLN A 55 -20.13 9.86 -15.55
C GLN A 55 -19.85 9.23 -14.19
N THR A 56 -20.83 9.24 -13.29
CA THR A 56 -20.69 8.62 -11.98
C THR A 56 -20.62 7.09 -12.07
N ILE A 57 -21.41 6.48 -12.97
CA ILE A 57 -21.36 5.02 -13.21
C ILE A 57 -20.01 4.61 -13.80
N GLU A 58 -19.50 5.35 -14.78
CA GLU A 58 -18.20 5.11 -15.39
C GLU A 58 -17.07 5.22 -14.36
N THR A 59 -17.09 6.28 -13.54
CA THR A 59 -16.12 6.47 -12.46
C THR A 59 -16.14 5.32 -11.46
N ALA A 60 -17.34 4.86 -11.05
CA ALA A 60 -17.46 3.73 -10.15
C ALA A 60 -16.92 2.42 -10.77
N ALA A 61 -17.14 2.21 -12.07
CA ALA A 61 -16.63 1.05 -12.79
C ALA A 61 -15.10 1.06 -12.92
N GLU A 62 -14.48 2.20 -13.23
CA GLU A 62 -13.02 2.35 -13.29
C GLU A 62 -12.36 2.06 -11.94
N ILE A 63 -12.99 2.54 -10.85
CA ILE A 63 -12.53 2.29 -9.49
C ILE A 63 -12.62 0.80 -9.14
N MET A 64 -13.75 0.16 -9.44
CA MET A 64 -13.93 -1.27 -9.19
C MET A 64 -13.00 -2.15 -10.05
N ALA A 65 -12.61 -1.67 -11.25
CA ALA A 65 -11.62 -2.33 -12.10
C ALA A 65 -10.17 -2.15 -11.61
N GLY A 66 -9.92 -1.30 -10.60
CA GLY A 66 -8.59 -1.03 -10.08
C GLY A 66 -7.73 -0.14 -10.99
N HIS A 67 -8.36 0.62 -11.89
CA HIS A 67 -7.66 1.51 -12.83
C HIS A 67 -7.40 2.92 -12.26
N VAL A 68 -7.78 3.17 -11.02
CA VAL A 68 -7.71 4.50 -10.39
C VAL A 68 -6.75 4.46 -9.20
N GLU A 69 -5.72 5.31 -9.23
CA GLU A 69 -4.71 5.40 -8.15
C GLU A 69 -5.28 5.93 -6.84
N ASP A 70 -6.16 6.94 -6.90
CA ASP A 70 -6.86 7.50 -5.73
C ASP A 70 -8.38 7.41 -5.90
N PRO A 71 -8.97 6.24 -5.56
CA PRO A 71 -10.41 6.02 -5.73
C PRO A 71 -11.25 6.89 -4.79
N VAL A 72 -10.73 7.33 -3.64
CA VAL A 72 -11.49 8.14 -2.68
C VAL A 72 -11.65 9.56 -3.21
N SER A 73 -10.55 10.17 -3.66
CA SER A 73 -10.61 11.52 -4.26
C SER A 73 -11.49 11.52 -5.52
N LYS A 74 -11.38 10.48 -6.34
CA LYS A 74 -12.17 10.34 -7.57
C LYS A 74 -13.67 10.21 -7.32
N LEU A 75 -14.08 9.42 -6.31
CA LEU A 75 -15.50 9.35 -5.89
C LEU A 75 -16.01 10.70 -5.41
N LYS A 76 -15.17 11.47 -4.69
CA LYS A 76 -15.54 12.79 -4.19
C LYS A 76 -15.76 13.81 -5.31
N GLU A 77 -14.98 13.73 -6.39
CA GLU A 77 -15.17 14.57 -7.59
C GLU A 77 -16.56 14.41 -8.21
N VAL A 78 -17.11 13.19 -8.16
CA VAL A 78 -18.47 12.88 -8.66
C VAL A 78 -19.54 12.96 -7.57
N GLY A 79 -19.24 13.67 -6.47
CA GLY A 79 -20.20 13.94 -5.39
C GLY A 79 -20.47 12.76 -4.46
N ILE A 80 -19.65 11.71 -4.49
CA ILE A 80 -19.75 10.55 -3.61
C ILE A 80 -18.68 10.66 -2.51
N ASP A 81 -19.09 11.09 -1.33
CA ASP A 81 -18.19 11.07 -0.16
C ASP A 81 -18.38 9.77 0.63
N ILE A 82 -17.38 8.90 0.60
CA ILE A 82 -17.30 7.66 1.41
C ILE A 82 -16.35 7.79 2.61
N THR A 83 -15.74 8.96 2.82
CA THR A 83 -14.75 9.19 3.89
C THR A 83 -15.27 8.76 5.27
N PRO A 84 -16.51 9.11 5.67
CA PRO A 84 -17.04 8.72 6.98
C PRO A 84 -17.12 7.20 7.18
N GLU A 85 -17.63 6.48 6.19
CA GLU A 85 -17.74 5.01 6.24
C GLU A 85 -16.36 4.33 6.19
N LEU A 86 -15.39 4.93 5.50
CA LEU A 86 -14.01 4.46 5.46
C LEU A 86 -13.32 4.57 6.82
N GLU A 87 -13.53 5.69 7.53
CA GLU A 87 -13.04 5.86 8.90
C GLU A 87 -13.73 4.92 9.89
N GLU A 88 -15.06 4.73 9.75
CA GLU A 88 -15.81 3.73 10.52
C GLU A 88 -15.24 2.31 10.31
N LEU A 89 -14.93 1.96 9.06
CA LEU A 89 -14.38 0.64 8.71
C LEU A 89 -12.98 0.44 9.28
N LYS A 90 -12.11 1.47 9.23
CA LYS A 90 -10.79 1.43 9.87
C LYS A 90 -10.90 1.22 11.39
N GLN A 91 -11.85 1.90 12.03
CA GLN A 91 -12.10 1.76 13.46
C GLN A 91 -12.54 0.33 13.80
N VAL A 92 -13.45 -0.25 13.02
CA VAL A 92 -13.85 -1.66 13.17
C VAL A 92 -12.64 -2.58 13.06
N PHE A 93 -11.79 -2.45 12.03
CA PHE A 93 -10.60 -3.30 11.90
C PHE A 93 -9.62 -3.18 13.07
N ALA A 94 -9.50 -1.99 13.65
CA ALA A 94 -8.66 -1.79 14.81
C ALA A 94 -9.21 -2.44 16.07
N GLU A 95 -10.53 -2.34 16.28
CA GLU A 95 -11.23 -3.03 17.36
C GLU A 95 -11.04 -4.55 17.25
N ILE A 96 -11.25 -5.11 16.06
CA ILE A 96 -11.10 -6.55 15.77
C ILE A 96 -9.65 -7.00 16.00
N SER A 97 -8.68 -6.27 15.46
CA SER A 97 -7.27 -6.64 15.57
C SER A 97 -6.70 -6.48 16.98
N GLY A 98 -7.44 -5.87 17.92
CA GLY A 98 -6.95 -5.51 19.25
C GLY A 98 -5.80 -4.50 19.23
N LYS A 99 -5.41 -4.02 18.04
CA LYS A 99 -4.44 -2.94 17.89
C LYS A 99 -5.19 -1.64 18.09
N LYS A 100 -4.83 -0.89 19.13
CA LYS A 100 -5.12 0.55 19.15
C LYS A 100 -4.67 1.11 17.81
N ILE A 101 -5.54 1.81 17.09
CA ILE A 101 -5.08 2.78 16.10
C ILE A 101 -4.35 3.84 16.91
N GLU A 102 -3.07 3.60 17.20
CA GLU A 102 -2.21 4.75 17.32
C GLU A 102 -2.36 5.47 15.99
N PRO A 103 -2.72 6.77 15.99
CA PRO A 103 -2.60 7.54 14.76
C PRO A 103 -1.19 7.21 14.29
N LYS A 104 -1.08 6.64 13.07
CA LYS A 104 0.22 6.53 12.44
C LYS A 104 0.73 7.97 12.48
N LYS A 105 1.61 8.27 13.46
CA LYS A 105 2.58 9.32 13.27
C LYS A 105 3.11 8.99 11.89
N PRO A 106 3.05 9.91 10.92
CA PRO A 106 3.78 9.67 9.69
C PRO A 106 5.17 9.34 10.19
N SER A 107 5.57 8.06 10.13
CA SER A 107 6.97 7.77 10.13
C SER A 107 7.34 8.51 8.87
N LYS A 108 8.05 9.62 9.04
CA LYS A 108 8.83 10.15 7.95
C LYS A 108 9.83 9.04 7.70
N ALA A 109 9.39 7.98 7.00
CA ALA A 109 10.29 7.03 6.40
C ALA A 109 11.32 7.92 5.72
N PRO A 110 12.60 7.81 6.08
CA PRO A 110 13.59 8.78 5.66
C PRO A 110 13.47 8.95 4.15
N ASN A 111 13.30 10.20 3.72
CA ASN A 111 13.27 10.48 2.29
C ASN A 111 14.70 10.34 1.79
N ILE A 112 15.07 9.11 1.41
CA ILE A 112 16.41 8.78 0.90
C ILE A 112 16.58 9.11 -0.59
N GLN A 113 15.54 9.65 -1.23
CA GLN A 113 15.60 9.98 -2.66
C GLN A 113 16.73 10.96 -2.98
N PRO A 114 16.99 12.02 -2.17
CA PRO A 114 18.13 12.90 -2.37
C PRO A 114 19.47 12.17 -2.32
N GLU A 115 19.65 11.25 -1.38
CA GLU A 115 20.87 10.46 -1.18
C GLU A 115 21.10 9.49 -2.35
N LEU A 116 20.08 8.75 -2.76
CA LEU A 116 20.17 7.84 -3.91
C LEU A 116 20.42 8.59 -5.22
N LEU A 117 19.78 9.74 -5.40
CA LEU A 117 20.01 10.61 -6.56
C LEU A 117 21.43 11.17 -6.54
N ALA A 118 21.95 11.59 -5.38
CA ALA A 118 23.32 12.08 -5.24
C ALA A 118 24.33 11.00 -5.63
N ILE A 119 24.15 9.75 -5.18
CA ILE A 119 25.01 8.61 -5.56
C ILE A 119 24.95 8.39 -7.08
N ALA A 120 23.76 8.33 -7.67
CA ALA A 120 23.61 8.10 -9.11
C ALA A 120 24.22 9.23 -9.97
N LYS A 121 24.11 10.49 -9.53
CA LYS A 121 24.73 11.65 -10.21
C LYS A 121 26.24 11.69 -10.01
N ALA A 122 26.74 11.37 -8.82
CA ALA A 122 28.18 11.28 -8.56
C ALA A 122 28.86 10.22 -9.43
N LEU A 123 28.19 9.07 -9.65
CA LEU A 123 28.64 8.05 -10.59
C LEU A 123 28.70 8.57 -12.04
N GLN A 124 27.69 9.33 -12.49
CA GLN A 124 27.70 9.97 -13.81
C GLN A 124 28.84 10.98 -13.96
N PHE A 125 29.05 11.85 -12.97
CA PHE A 125 30.12 12.85 -13.01
C PHE A 125 31.52 12.24 -12.94
N SER A 126 31.63 11.06 -12.35
CA SER A 126 32.88 10.31 -12.27
C SER A 126 33.13 9.42 -13.49
N ASP A 127 32.33 9.57 -14.56
CA ASP A 127 32.33 8.73 -15.76
C ASP A 127 32.32 7.23 -15.43
N PHE A 128 31.57 6.87 -14.38
CA PHE A 128 31.42 5.49 -13.92
C PHE A 128 32.75 4.79 -13.61
N SER A 129 33.75 5.54 -13.13
CA SER A 129 35.05 4.97 -12.78
C SER A 129 34.92 3.80 -11.80
N GLU A 130 35.79 2.81 -11.93
CA GLU A 130 35.79 1.61 -11.09
C GLU A 130 35.89 1.93 -9.59
N SER A 131 36.67 2.96 -9.25
CA SER A 131 36.80 3.43 -7.87
C SER A 131 35.52 4.09 -7.35
N ALA A 132 34.80 4.83 -8.19
CA ALA A 132 33.50 5.42 -7.83
C ALA A 132 32.42 4.34 -7.68
N MET A 133 32.38 3.33 -8.56
CA MET A 133 31.46 2.20 -8.47
C MET A 133 31.61 1.43 -7.17
N ARG A 134 32.86 1.13 -6.77
CA ARG A 134 33.12 0.44 -5.49
C ARG A 134 32.67 1.26 -4.28
N LYS A 135 32.95 2.57 -4.28
CA LYS A 135 32.51 3.47 -3.20
C LYS A 135 30.98 3.56 -3.13
N ALA A 136 30.31 3.66 -4.27
CA ALA A 136 28.85 3.67 -4.32
C ALA A 136 28.25 2.35 -3.83
N GLU A 137 28.85 1.21 -4.16
CA GLU A 137 28.46 -0.10 -3.62
C GLU A 137 28.56 -0.14 -2.09
N ASP A 138 29.69 0.29 -1.52
CA ASP A 138 29.88 0.35 -0.06
C ASP A 138 28.88 1.29 0.64
N GLU A 139 28.58 2.44 0.03
CA GLU A 139 27.60 3.41 0.57
C GLU A 139 26.17 2.86 0.50
N LEU A 140 25.79 2.20 -0.59
CA LEU A 140 24.46 1.61 -0.76
C LEU A 140 24.22 0.44 0.19
N ILE A 141 25.23 -0.39 0.46
CA ILE A 141 25.13 -1.48 1.44
C ILE A 141 24.87 -0.91 2.84
N LYS A 142 25.63 0.10 3.26
CA LYS A 142 25.42 0.75 4.57
C LYS A 142 24.02 1.36 4.69
N LEU A 143 23.56 2.03 3.63
CA LEU A 143 22.23 2.61 3.60
C LEU A 143 21.14 1.54 3.72
N ILE A 144 21.31 0.39 3.06
CA ILE A 144 20.37 -0.73 3.18
C ILE A 144 20.35 -1.27 4.61
N ASP A 145 21.52 -1.52 5.21
CA ASP A 145 21.63 -2.03 6.58
C ASP A 145 20.90 -1.11 7.57
N GLU A 146 21.07 0.21 7.45
CA GLU A 146 20.38 1.22 8.27
C GLU A 146 18.85 1.23 8.08
N LEU A 147 18.36 0.87 6.90
CA LEU A 147 16.94 0.88 6.56
C LEU A 147 16.24 -0.43 6.94
N THR A 148 16.96 -1.55 6.98
CA THR A 148 16.37 -2.89 7.17
C THR A 148 15.84 -3.16 8.58
N ASP A 149 16.14 -2.29 9.55
CA ASP A 149 15.68 -2.42 10.93
C ASP A 149 14.18 -2.09 11.13
N ASP A 150 13.54 -1.41 10.16
CA ASP A 150 12.13 -1.01 10.23
C ASP A 150 11.37 -1.37 8.95
N GLU A 151 10.32 -2.19 9.07
CA GLU A 151 9.45 -2.59 7.95
C GLU A 151 8.79 -1.39 7.24
N ALA A 152 8.63 -0.25 7.92
CA ALA A 152 8.13 0.98 7.32
C ALA A 152 9.04 1.53 6.20
N ASN A 153 10.29 1.07 6.12
CA ASN A 153 11.27 1.48 5.11
C ASN A 153 11.30 0.59 3.87
N ALA A 154 10.37 -0.37 3.72
CA ALA A 154 10.41 -1.36 2.65
C ALA A 154 10.56 -0.76 1.24
N LEU A 155 9.92 0.39 0.98
CA LEU A 155 10.03 1.08 -0.31
C LEU A 155 11.41 1.71 -0.51
N GLN A 156 11.99 2.30 0.54
CA GLN A 156 13.34 2.85 0.55
C GLN A 156 14.38 1.75 0.32
N VAL A 157 14.24 0.61 1.02
CA VAL A 157 15.08 -0.57 0.82
C VAL A 157 15.01 -1.04 -0.64
N PHE A 158 13.80 -1.12 -1.22
CA PHE A 158 13.63 -1.50 -2.62
C PHE A 158 14.43 -0.61 -3.58
N TYR A 159 14.34 0.72 -3.43
CA TYR A 159 15.07 1.65 -4.29
C TYR A 159 16.60 1.58 -4.10
N ALA A 160 17.07 1.46 -2.86
CA ALA A 160 18.49 1.30 -2.57
C ALA A 160 19.05 -0.01 -3.15
N VAL A 161 18.32 -1.12 -3.00
CA VAL A 161 18.68 -2.42 -3.59
C VAL A 161 18.65 -2.36 -5.12
N LYS A 162 17.67 -1.68 -5.72
CA LYS A 162 17.61 -1.51 -7.18
C LYS A 162 18.86 -0.79 -7.71
N LEU A 163 19.25 0.32 -7.11
CA LEU A 163 20.46 1.05 -7.51
C LEU A 163 21.73 0.21 -7.28
N LEU A 164 21.82 -0.50 -6.14
CA LEU A 164 22.92 -1.41 -5.85
C LEU A 164 23.09 -2.47 -6.94
N ARG A 165 21.99 -3.08 -7.41
CA ARG A 165 22.07 -4.10 -8.48
C ARG A 165 22.53 -3.53 -9.81
N LEU A 166 22.19 -2.28 -10.12
CA LEU A 166 22.68 -1.60 -11.31
C LEU A 166 24.19 -1.33 -11.21
N VAL A 167 24.66 -0.86 -10.05
CA VAL A 167 26.10 -0.66 -9.76
C VAL A 167 26.89 -1.97 -9.89
N GLN A 168 26.43 -3.05 -9.25
CA GLN A 168 27.08 -4.36 -9.31
C GLN A 168 27.16 -4.95 -10.71
N LYS A 169 26.12 -4.75 -11.53
CA LYS A 169 26.09 -5.16 -12.94
C LYS A 169 26.87 -4.24 -13.87
N ARG A 170 27.34 -3.09 -13.36
CA ARG A 170 27.95 -2.01 -14.14
C ARG A 170 27.02 -1.48 -15.23
N ASP A 171 25.72 -1.50 -14.95
CA ASP A 171 24.68 -1.06 -15.87
C ASP A 171 24.58 0.48 -15.89
N ARG A 172 25.45 1.12 -16.68
CA ARG A 172 25.56 2.58 -16.75
C ARG A 172 24.27 3.23 -17.25
N GLU A 173 23.65 2.63 -18.26
CA GLU A 173 22.40 3.14 -18.83
C GLU A 173 21.27 3.04 -17.81
N GLY A 174 21.16 1.90 -17.11
CA GLY A 174 20.20 1.73 -16.03
C GLY A 174 20.40 2.71 -14.86
N ILE A 175 21.64 3.05 -14.50
CA ILE A 175 21.93 4.07 -13.46
C ILE A 175 21.48 5.46 -13.92
N VAL A 176 21.70 5.80 -15.19
CA VAL A 176 21.24 7.08 -15.76
C VAL A 176 19.72 7.15 -15.74
N GLU A 177 19.04 6.09 -16.18
CA GLU A 177 17.57 6.01 -16.17
C GLU A 177 17.01 6.07 -14.75
N PHE A 178 17.62 5.34 -13.81
CA PHE A 178 17.27 5.41 -12.39
C PHE A 178 17.29 6.86 -11.89
N SER A 179 18.32 7.64 -12.23
CA SER A 179 18.44 9.05 -11.79
C SER A 179 17.43 10.02 -12.43
N LYS A 180 16.73 9.63 -13.50
CA LYS A 180 15.71 10.45 -14.18
C LYS A 180 14.30 10.18 -13.65
N ASN A 181 14.08 8.99 -13.12
CA ASN A 181 12.79 8.49 -12.66
C ASN A 181 12.66 8.49 -11.13
N MET A 182 13.62 9.10 -10.42
CA MET A 182 13.57 9.36 -8.98
C MET A 182 13.00 10.74 -8.70
#